data_AF-A0A7H2PY10-F1
#
_entry.id   AF-A0A7H2PY10-F1
#
_cell.length_a   1.000
_cell.length_b   1.000
_cell.length_c   1.000
_cell.angle_alpha   90.00
_cell.angle_beta   90.00
_cell.angle_gamma   90.00
#
_symmetry.space_group_name_H-M   'P 1'
#
loop_
_entity.id
_entity.type
_entity.pdbx_description
1 polymer ?
#
loop_
_entity_poly.entity_id
_entity_poly.type
_entity_poly.pdbx_seq_one_letter_code
_entity_poly.pdbx_strand_id
1 'polypeptide(L)' 'MFAEQIMDLKDQFKERFQLINIFSREFNDSELMNGRIDAEKLKQLFDFEVLETSFDHVFAYAAQTK' A
#
# COMPACT_ATOMS: atom_id res chain seq x y z
N MET A 1 7.52 13.21 -8.61
CA MET A 1 8.11 14.24 -7.75
C MET A 1 8.17 13.85 -6.26
N PHE A 2 7.75 12.66 -5.80
CA PHE A 2 7.94 12.25 -4.39
C PHE A 2 8.51 10.85 -4.21
N ALA A 3 8.62 10.06 -5.27
CA ALA A 3 9.02 8.65 -5.19
C ALA A 3 10.43 8.49 -4.60
N GLU A 4 11.39 9.31 -5.02
CA GLU A 4 12.77 9.29 -4.51
C GLU A 4 12.82 9.59 -3.02
N GLN A 5 12.15 10.66 -2.56
CA GLN A 5 12.12 11.04 -1.14
C GLN A 5 11.46 9.95 -0.26
N ILE A 6 10.42 9.29 -0.78
CA ILE A 6 9.77 8.18 -0.06
C ILE A 6 10.69 6.96 -0.01
N MET A 7 11.45 6.69 -1.08
CA MET A 7 12.42 5.61 -1.11
C MET A 7 13.57 5.86 -0.14
N ASP A 8 14.10 7.08 -0.08
CA ASP A 8 15.11 7.49 0.90
C ASP A 8 14.60 7.29 2.33
N LEU A 9 13.33 7.66 2.59
CA LEU A 9 12.69 7.46 3.89
C LEU A 9 12.57 5.97 4.23
N LYS A 10 12.19 5.13 3.27
CA LYS A 10 12.14 3.69 3.44
C LYS A 10 13.52 3.13 3.76
N ASP A 11 14.55 3.60 3.06
CA ASP A 11 15.92 3.16 3.31
C ASP A 11 16.45 3.57 4.68
N GLN A 12 16.02 4.74 5.18
CA GLN A 12 16.35 5.21 6.52
C GLN A 12 15.61 4.44 7.64
N PHE A 13 14.37 4.01 7.41
CA PHE A 13 13.48 3.45 8.44
C PHE A 13 12.93 2.04 8.12
N LYS A 14 13.79 1.13 7.62
CA LYS A 14 13.39 -0.19 7.10
C LYS A 14 12.57 -1.07 8.04
N GLU A 15 12.81 -0.99 9.35
CA GLU A 15 12.13 -1.82 10.35
C GLU A 15 10.79 -1.25 10.82
N ARG A 16 10.52 0.03 10.53
CA ARG A 16 9.36 0.76 11.07
C ARG A 16 8.48 1.38 10.00
N PHE A 17 8.91 1.34 8.75
CA PHE A 17 8.19 1.92 7.63
C PHE A 17 8.05 0.91 6.50
N GLN A 18 6.80 0.56 6.21
CA GLN A 18 6.46 -0.30 5.09
C GLN A 18 5.76 0.50 4.00
N LEU A 19 6.28 0.41 2.78
CA LEU A 19 5.68 1.00 1.59
C LEU A 19 5.16 -0.11 0.68
N ILE A 20 3.84 -0.13 0.46
CA ILE A 20 3.17 -1.01 -0.48
C ILE A 20 2.59 -0.15 -1.61
N ASN A 21 2.93 -0.49 -2.85
CA ASN A 21 2.40 0.19 -4.03
C ASN A 21 1.48 -0.76 -4.79
N ILE A 22 0.27 -0.30 -5.09
CA ILE A 22 -0.72 -1.05 -5.86
C ILE A 22 -1.05 -0.26 -7.12
N PHE A 23 -0.81 -0.89 -8.27
CA PHE A 23 -0.92 -0.24 -9.57
C PHE A 23 -2.10 -0.83 -10.34
N SER A 24 -2.96 0.03 -10.87
CA SER A 24 -4.13 -0.40 -11.66
C SER A 24 -3.80 -0.69 -13.13
N ARG A 25 -2.73 -0.09 -13.63
CA ARG A 25 -2.41 -0.04 -15.07
C ARG A 25 -1.08 -0.70 -15.43
N GLU A 26 -0.33 -1.15 -14.44
CA GLU A 26 0.93 -1.86 -14.62
C GLU A 26 0.70 -3.30 -14.18
N PHE A 27 1.05 -4.26 -15.05
CA PHE A 27 0.89 -5.67 -14.74
C PHE A 27 2.09 -6.13 -13.92
N ASN A 28 1.89 -6.31 -12.61
CA ASN A 28 2.86 -6.99 -11.76
C ASN A 28 2.61 -8.50 -11.77
N ASP A 29 3.65 -9.29 -11.52
CA ASP A 29 3.54 -10.75 -11.42
C ASP A 29 2.60 -11.21 -10.29
N SER A 30 2.37 -10.36 -9.28
CA SER A 30 1.43 -10.61 -8.19
C SER A 30 0.11 -9.88 -8.42
N GLU A 31 -0.97 -10.64 -8.63
CA GLU A 31 -2.34 -10.10 -8.73
C GLU A 31 -2.76 -9.31 -7.49
N LEU A 32 -2.18 -9.61 -6.33
CA LEU A 32 -2.43 -8.88 -5.09
C LEU A 32 -2.03 -7.40 -5.22
N MET A 33 -0.95 -7.11 -5.95
CA MET A 33 -0.41 -5.77 -6.14
C MET A 33 -1.04 -5.01 -7.31
N ASN A 34 -2.02 -5.61 -7.99
CA ASN A 34 -2.71 -5.02 -9.13
C ASN A 34 -4.13 -4.55 -8.75
N GLY A 35 -4.59 -3.47 -9.40
CA GLY A 35 -5.96 -2.97 -9.32
C GLY A 35 -6.12 -1.70 -8.48
N ARG A 36 -7.28 -1.54 -7.83
CA ARG A 36 -7.61 -0.41 -6.95
C ARG A 36 -7.72 -0.88 -5.51
N ILE A 37 -7.47 0.03 -4.57
CA ILE A 37 -7.77 -0.21 -3.15
C ILE A 37 -9.28 -0.10 -2.95
N ASP A 38 -9.88 -1.22 -2.55
CA ASP A 38 -11.26 -1.34 -2.07
C ASP A 38 -11.30 -2.30 -0.87
N ALA A 39 -12.49 -2.57 -0.34
CA ALA A 39 -12.65 -3.43 0.83
C ALA A 39 -12.15 -4.87 0.60
N GLU A 40 -12.39 -5.43 -0.59
CA GLU A 40 -11.94 -6.78 -0.95
C GLU A 40 -10.41 -6.83 -1.05
N LYS A 41 -9.80 -5.82 -1.68
CA LYS A 41 -8.35 -5.70 -1.79
C LYS A 41 -7.69 -5.56 -0.41
N LEU A 42 -8.27 -4.76 0.49
CA LEU A 42 -7.77 -4.64 1.87
C LEU A 42 -7.83 -5.99 2.59
N LYS A 43 -8.95 -6.73 2.46
CA LYS A 43 -9.07 -8.07 3.03
C LYS A 43 -7.98 -9.02 2.53
N GLN A 44 -7.75 -9.04 1.21
CA GLN A 44 -6.66 -9.84 0.64
C GLN A 44 -5.29 -9.46 1.24
N LEU A 45 -5.01 -8.17 1.41
CA LEU A 45 -3.74 -7.72 1.99
C LEU A 45 -3.55 -8.18 3.44
N PHE A 46 -4.62 -8.27 4.24
CA PHE A 46 -4.56 -8.86 5.58
C PHE A 46 -4.38 -10.38 5.52
N ASP A 47 -5.12 -11.07 4.64
CA ASP A 47 -5.06 -12.53 4.52
C ASP A 47 -3.67 -13.03 4.09
N PHE A 48 -2.94 -12.24 3.28
CA PHE A 48 -1.57 -12.52 2.87
C PHE A 48 -0.50 -11.96 3.83
N GLU A 49 -0.90 -11.47 5.00
CA GLU A 49 0.01 -10.90 6.02
C GLU A 49 0.87 -9.74 5.49
N VAL A 50 0.42 -9.07 4.43
CA VAL A 50 1.07 -7.88 3.88
C VAL A 50 0.80 -6.68 4.79
N LEU A 51 -0.35 -6.65 5.45
CA LEU A 51 -0.69 -5.64 6.45
C LEU A 51 -0.84 -6.29 7.83
N GLU A 52 -0.36 -5.60 8.87
CA GLU A 52 -0.61 -6.03 10.25
C GLU A 52 -2.09 -5.90 10.59
N THR A 53 -2.58 -6.72 11.52
CA THR A 53 -4.00 -6.69 11.94
C THR A 53 -4.27 -5.66 13.04
N SER A 54 -3.24 -5.09 13.66
CA SER A 54 -3.35 -4.14 14.78
C SER A 54 -2.94 -2.73 14.35
N PHE A 55 -3.81 -1.74 14.60
CA PHE A 55 -3.53 -0.33 14.29
C PHE A 55 -3.99 0.58 15.42
N ASP A 56 -3.15 1.51 15.81
CA ASP A 56 -3.55 2.60 16.72
C ASP A 56 -4.36 3.67 15.99
N HIS A 57 -3.94 4.02 14.76
CA HIS A 57 -4.55 5.07 13.95
C HIS A 57 -4.52 4.72 12.46
N VAL A 58 -5.60 5.06 11.75
CA VAL A 58 -5.73 4.84 10.30
C VAL A 58 -6.13 6.13 9.62
N PHE A 59 -5.38 6.51 8.58
CA PHE A 59 -5.64 7.69 7.76
C PHE A 59 -5.91 7.26 6.32
N ALA A 60 -6.98 7.78 5.71
CA ALA A 60 -7.33 7.51 4.33
C ALA A 60 -7.48 8.83 3.56
N TYR A 61 -6.77 8.94 2.44
CA TYR A 61 -6.91 10.06 1.51
C TYR A 61 -7.08 9.51 0.10
N ALA A 62 -8.19 9.90 -0.54
CA ALA A 62 -8.52 9.48 -1.89
C ALA A 62 -9.00 10.68 -2.70
N ALA A 63 -8.77 10.65 -4.01
CA ALA A 63 -9.40 11.60 -4.91
C ALA A 63 -10.93 11.44 -4.83
N GLN A 64 -11.66 12.54 -4.71
CA GLN A 64 -13.13 12.51 -4.81
C GLN A 64 -13.49 11.94 -6.19
N THR A 65 -14.15 10.78 -6.18
CA THR A 65 -14.75 10.21 -7.38
C THR A 65 -16.12 10.85 -7.53
N LYS A 66 -16.37 11.54 -8.65
CA LYS A 66 -17.65 12.19 -8.95
C LYS A 66 -18.80 11.19 -9.08
#